data_AF-A0A3D0XVD6-F1
#
_entry.id   AF-A0A3D0XVD6-F1
#
_cell.length_a   1.000
_cell.length_b   1.000
_cell.length_c   1.000
_cell.angle_alpha   90.00
_cell.angle_beta   90.00
_cell.angle_gamma   90.00
#
_symmetry.space_group_name_H-M   'P 1'
#
loop_
_entity.id
_entity.type
_entity.pdbx_description
1 polymer ?
#
loop_
_entity_poly.entity_id
_entity_poly.type
_entity_poly.pdbx_seq_one_letter_code
_entity_poly.pdbx_strand_id
1 'polypeptide(L)'
;MDLACCRSCSKSDGEGEDLIDQTDHTDEICLHTNDALYNAGLLGLKRVLDRMNELYDPAIPYGDVQGSSIYVQKEAFSEKFTTAYFDVLIEQYGNDTVYSKLMNEFEDLLSPNISSADLPKRIKNFFSAQGNLNKLVRKGSSYLSGFAILKHYYDMNFDFVPYIQKAKSEKDEDVQLSMLPELYHQLKDENVKHVLTLKGIAYTRVNKYWNGVSFLSSQKNKKRDKPWTKIPIEQAFGDYFIGPISDYKLNTKKNAISCFQCGNAINKKDSSMSWVNNTTTDLGKKSDSFWNYNPDIYICPYCKLVYACLPLGFTTFANEGVFVNDCRSIKALESANIFTDVSDELKNDTFAAVINRFTLTADEKQAKGELQNVQVVRCSGGNYKVNTLTADMLEAFIHLKPTFQKLLKANPRLFHQTMASVLNGQELYGMMLKGYRDA
;
A
#
# COMPACT_ATOMS: atom_id res chain seq x y z
N MET A 1 5.89 9.22 27.16
CA MET A 1 5.67 8.43 28.39
C MET A 1 4.23 7.95 28.34
N ASP A 2 4.05 6.64 28.55
CA ASP A 2 2.82 5.85 28.54
C ASP A 2 2.02 5.80 27.22
N LEU A 3 2.55 5.06 26.25
CA LEU A 3 1.80 4.47 25.14
C LEU A 3 1.64 2.97 25.41
N ALA A 4 0.84 2.63 26.42
CA ALA A 4 0.47 1.26 26.72
C ALA A 4 -0.98 1.22 27.20
N CYS A 5 -1.93 1.29 26.26
CA CYS A 5 -3.26 0.74 26.52
C CYS A 5 -3.26 -0.73 26.12
N CYS A 6 -2.66 -1.56 26.98
CA CYS A 6 -3.01 -2.98 27.05
C CYS A 6 -4.48 -3.09 27.45
N ARG A 7 -5.33 -3.60 26.55
CA ARG A 7 -6.54 -4.35 26.92
C ARG A 7 -6.64 -5.56 26.01
N SER A 8 -6.53 -6.74 26.61
CA SER A 8 -7.02 -7.97 26.02
C SER A 8 -8.49 -7.80 25.65
N CYS A 9 -8.90 -8.28 24.48
CA CYS A 9 -10.32 -8.40 24.11
C CYS A 9 -11.01 -9.30 25.15
N SER A 10 -11.55 -8.69 26.20
CA SER A 10 -12.44 -9.32 27.16
C SER A 10 -13.82 -8.79 26.83
N LYS A 11 -14.74 -9.69 26.47
CA LYS A 11 -16.17 -9.36 26.40
C LYS A 11 -16.52 -8.71 27.76
N SER A 12 -17.16 -7.56 27.71
CA SER A 12 -17.70 -6.91 28.91
C SER A 12 -18.58 -7.89 29.66
N ASP A 13 -18.24 -8.17 30.92
CA ASP A 13 -19.11 -8.86 31.87
C ASP A 13 -20.36 -7.99 32.09
N GLY A 14 -21.40 -8.27 31.30
CA GLY A 14 -22.76 -7.78 31.51
C GLY A 14 -23.61 -8.96 31.94
N GLU A 15 -24.03 -8.97 33.20
CA GLU A 15 -25.00 -9.91 33.73
C GLU A 15 -26.30 -9.85 32.91
N GLY A 16 -26.65 -10.95 32.26
CA GLY A 16 -27.87 -11.10 31.46
C GLY A 16 -27.96 -12.53 30.91
N GLU A 17 -28.92 -13.28 31.42
CA GLU A 17 -29.12 -14.73 31.32
C GLU A 17 -29.03 -15.34 29.90
N ASP A 18 -28.20 -16.38 29.80
CA ASP A 18 -28.32 -17.63 29.04
C ASP A 18 -29.15 -17.66 27.75
N LEU A 19 -28.45 -17.49 26.63
CA LEU A 19 -28.62 -18.33 25.43
C LEU A 19 -27.21 -18.69 24.93
N ILE A 20 -26.70 -19.83 25.38
CA ILE A 20 -25.41 -20.38 24.97
C ILE A 20 -25.55 -20.83 23.51
N ASP A 21 -25.09 -19.99 22.58
CA ASP A 21 -24.72 -20.45 21.24
C ASP A 21 -23.42 -21.26 21.38
N GLN A 22 -23.52 -22.58 21.21
CA GLN A 22 -22.40 -23.52 21.25
C GLN A 22 -21.62 -23.48 19.93
N THR A 23 -21.03 -22.33 19.60
CA THR A 23 -19.93 -22.28 18.63
C THR A 23 -18.61 -22.11 19.39
N ASP A 24 -17.76 -23.13 19.27
CA ASP A 24 -16.42 -23.20 19.87
C ASP A 24 -15.55 -22.08 19.25
N HIS A 25 -15.53 -20.89 19.84
CA HIS A 25 -14.84 -19.68 19.35
C HIS A 25 -13.30 -19.74 19.49
N THR A 26 -12.69 -20.93 19.49
CA THR A 26 -11.25 -21.11 19.76
C THR A 26 -10.34 -20.63 18.62
N ASP A 27 -10.87 -20.32 17.44
CA ASP A 27 -10.13 -19.86 16.25
C ASP A 27 -10.45 -18.41 15.81
N GLU A 28 -11.18 -17.64 16.62
CA GLU A 28 -11.46 -16.21 16.35
C GLU A 28 -10.25 -15.32 16.72
N ILE A 29 -9.90 -14.41 15.81
CA ILE A 29 -8.75 -13.51 15.94
C ILE A 29 -9.26 -12.06 16.08
N CYS A 30 -8.92 -11.43 17.21
CA CYS A 30 -9.22 -10.03 17.49
C CYS A 30 -8.03 -9.12 17.11
N LEU A 31 -8.22 -8.23 16.13
CA LEU A 31 -7.23 -7.24 15.70
C LEU A 31 -7.71 -5.83 16.07
N HIS A 32 -7.05 -5.18 17.02
CA HIS A 32 -7.45 -3.89 17.57
C HIS A 32 -6.60 -2.73 17.02
N THR A 33 -7.18 -1.54 16.86
CA THR A 33 -6.41 -0.34 16.52
C THR A 33 -5.30 -0.10 17.56
N ASN A 34 -4.14 0.37 17.11
CA ASN A 34 -3.02 0.72 17.96
C ASN A 34 -2.32 1.96 17.35
N ASP A 35 -1.04 1.88 17.00
CA ASP A 35 -0.33 2.98 16.37
C ASP A 35 -0.81 3.28 14.93
N ALA A 36 -0.50 4.48 14.44
CA ALA A 36 -0.97 4.96 13.15
C ALA A 36 -0.56 4.07 11.97
N LEU A 37 0.62 3.46 12.02
CA LEU A 37 1.11 2.63 10.92
C LEU A 37 0.40 1.27 10.94
N TYR A 38 0.23 0.67 12.11
CA TYR A 38 -0.59 -0.53 12.25
C TYR A 38 -2.04 -0.29 11.82
N ASN A 39 -2.64 0.84 12.19
CA ASN A 39 -4.00 1.20 11.79
C ASN A 39 -4.15 1.35 10.27
N ALA A 40 -3.10 1.84 9.59
CA ALA A 40 -3.08 1.84 8.13
C ALA A 40 -3.10 0.41 7.59
N GLY A 41 -2.26 -0.48 8.14
CA GLY A 41 -2.29 -1.90 7.80
C GLY A 41 -3.65 -2.54 8.08
N LEU A 42 -4.31 -2.18 9.17
CA LEU A 42 -5.59 -2.72 9.60
C LEU A 42 -6.72 -2.29 8.65
N LEU A 43 -6.73 -1.03 8.20
CA LEU A 43 -7.61 -0.57 7.15
C LEU A 43 -7.36 -1.30 5.82
N GLY A 44 -6.09 -1.52 5.47
CA GLY A 44 -5.72 -2.31 4.30
C GLY A 44 -6.23 -3.75 4.38
N LEU A 45 -6.09 -4.39 5.55
CA LEU A 45 -6.61 -5.72 5.80
C LEU A 45 -8.13 -5.76 5.69
N LYS A 46 -8.84 -4.77 6.25
CA LYS A 46 -10.29 -4.65 6.12
C LYS A 46 -10.71 -4.64 4.65
N ARG A 47 -10.07 -3.82 3.81
CA ARG A 47 -10.36 -3.75 2.36
C ARG A 47 -10.22 -5.10 1.66
N VAL A 48 -9.25 -5.91 2.08
CA VAL A 48 -9.08 -7.27 1.54
C VAL A 48 -10.22 -8.18 2.00
N LEU A 49 -10.60 -8.13 3.28
CA LEU A 49 -11.72 -8.93 3.79
C LEU A 49 -13.06 -8.52 3.16
N ASP A 50 -13.30 -7.22 2.97
CA ASP A 50 -14.48 -6.72 2.25
C ASP A 50 -14.51 -7.26 0.82
N ARG A 51 -13.37 -7.19 0.11
CA ARG A 51 -13.24 -7.77 -1.23
C ARG A 51 -13.50 -9.28 -1.25
N MET A 52 -13.08 -9.99 -0.20
CA MET A 52 -13.38 -11.42 -0.08
C MET A 52 -14.87 -11.70 0.09
N ASN A 53 -15.54 -10.93 0.93
CA ASN A 53 -16.99 -11.01 1.11
C ASN A 53 -17.68 -10.74 -0.23
N GLU A 54 -17.29 -9.70 -0.96
CA GLU A 54 -17.93 -9.31 -2.21
C GLU A 54 -17.79 -10.36 -3.33
N LEU A 55 -16.60 -10.95 -3.50
CA LEU A 55 -16.29 -11.77 -4.69
C LEU A 55 -16.29 -13.28 -4.45
N TYR A 56 -15.95 -13.74 -3.25
CA TYR A 56 -15.67 -15.15 -3.01
C TYR A 56 -16.73 -15.82 -2.13
N ASP A 57 -17.21 -15.16 -1.08
CA ASP A 57 -18.23 -15.73 -0.19
C ASP A 57 -19.22 -14.67 0.37
N PRO A 58 -20.16 -14.14 -0.44
CA PRO A 58 -21.07 -13.05 -0.04
C PRO A 58 -22.01 -13.35 1.14
N ALA A 59 -22.16 -14.62 1.50
CA ALA A 59 -22.99 -15.07 2.62
C ALA A 59 -22.19 -15.22 3.92
N ILE A 60 -20.85 -15.14 3.88
CA ILE A 60 -19.97 -15.37 5.04
C ILE A 60 -19.22 -14.06 5.31
N PRO A 61 -19.54 -13.33 6.39
CA PRO A 61 -18.81 -12.12 6.73
C PRO A 61 -17.41 -12.49 7.26
N TYR A 62 -16.40 -12.32 6.40
CA TYR A 62 -15.01 -12.23 6.81
C TYR A 62 -14.78 -10.87 7.48
N GLY A 63 -14.51 -10.89 8.79
CA GLY A 63 -14.21 -9.68 9.55
C GLY A 63 -15.45 -8.96 10.08
N ASP A 64 -15.82 -9.20 11.33
CA ASP A 64 -16.80 -8.36 12.04
C ASP A 64 -16.12 -7.13 12.66
N VAL A 65 -16.70 -5.96 12.43
CA VAL A 65 -16.15 -4.68 12.89
C VAL A 65 -16.94 -4.21 14.10
N GLN A 66 -16.28 -4.21 15.26
CA GLN A 66 -16.86 -3.71 16.51
C GLN A 66 -15.98 -2.62 17.10
N GLY A 67 -16.46 -1.37 17.03
CA GLY A 67 -15.73 -0.20 17.52
C GLY A 67 -14.37 -0.06 16.84
N SER A 68 -13.31 -0.31 17.61
CA SER A 68 -11.91 -0.23 17.19
C SER A 68 -11.24 -1.60 16.96
N SER A 69 -12.03 -2.66 16.83
CA SER A 69 -11.54 -4.02 16.55
C SER A 69 -12.14 -4.60 15.27
N ILE A 70 -11.37 -5.49 14.63
CA ILE A 70 -11.82 -6.41 13.59
C ILE A 70 -11.69 -7.84 14.13
N TYR A 71 -12.76 -8.61 14.09
CA TYR A 71 -12.82 -10.02 14.51
C TYR A 71 -12.86 -10.92 13.28
N VAL A 72 -11.87 -11.78 13.13
CA VAL A 72 -11.69 -12.59 11.92
C VAL A 72 -11.49 -14.04 12.29
N GLN A 73 -12.25 -14.95 11.68
CA GLN A 73 -12.02 -16.39 11.81
C GLN A 73 -10.72 -16.77 11.11
N LYS A 74 -9.92 -17.65 11.72
CA LYS A 74 -8.60 -18.03 11.21
C LYS A 74 -8.62 -18.57 9.78
N GLU A 75 -9.70 -19.25 9.39
CA GLU A 75 -9.94 -19.82 8.06
C GLU A 75 -10.03 -18.76 6.96
N ALA A 76 -10.35 -17.51 7.32
CA ALA A 76 -10.33 -16.41 6.37
C ALA A 76 -8.93 -16.22 5.77
N PHE A 77 -7.86 -16.51 6.51
CA PHE A 77 -6.48 -16.42 6.04
C PHE A 77 -6.11 -17.64 5.19
N SER A 78 -6.67 -17.67 3.97
CA SER A 78 -6.53 -18.77 3.00
C SER A 78 -5.97 -18.28 1.65
N GLU A 79 -5.99 -19.15 0.64
CA GLU A 79 -5.69 -18.76 -0.74
C GLU A 79 -6.63 -17.66 -1.24
N LYS A 80 -7.91 -17.66 -0.82
CA LYS A 80 -8.88 -16.61 -1.18
C LYS A 80 -8.46 -15.23 -0.67
N PHE A 81 -7.87 -15.15 0.52
CA PHE A 81 -7.30 -13.89 1.04
C PHE A 81 -6.14 -13.42 0.18
N THR A 82 -5.28 -14.35 -0.24
CA THR A 82 -4.16 -14.02 -1.12
C THR A 82 -4.67 -13.46 -2.44
N THR A 83 -5.66 -14.09 -3.07
CA THR A 83 -6.27 -13.60 -4.32
C THR A 83 -6.88 -12.21 -4.12
N ALA A 84 -7.74 -12.03 -3.12
CA ALA A 84 -8.36 -10.74 -2.81
C ALA A 84 -7.33 -9.65 -2.53
N TYR A 85 -6.23 -9.95 -1.83
CA TYR A 85 -5.14 -8.99 -1.58
C TYR A 85 -4.57 -8.44 -2.89
N PHE A 86 -4.35 -9.31 -3.88
CA PHE A 86 -3.82 -8.88 -5.18
C PHE A 86 -4.88 -8.23 -6.08
N ASP A 87 -6.15 -8.62 -5.96
CA ASP A 87 -7.25 -7.95 -6.65
C ASP A 87 -7.36 -6.48 -6.21
N VAL A 88 -7.37 -6.22 -4.89
CA VAL A 88 -7.41 -4.84 -4.39
C VAL A 88 -6.18 -4.04 -4.85
N LEU A 89 -4.99 -4.65 -4.86
CA LEU A 89 -3.79 -4.00 -5.39
C LEU A 89 -3.93 -3.64 -6.88
N ILE A 90 -4.45 -4.56 -7.71
CA ILE A 90 -4.65 -4.35 -9.15
C ILE A 90 -5.69 -3.27 -9.39
N GLU A 91 -6.80 -3.27 -8.66
CA GLU A 91 -7.83 -2.24 -8.79
C GLU A 91 -7.32 -0.85 -8.41
N GLN A 92 -6.55 -0.77 -7.31
CA GLN A 92 -6.06 0.50 -6.82
C GLN A 92 -4.92 1.06 -7.68
N TYR A 93 -4.08 0.20 -8.26
CA TYR A 93 -2.80 0.63 -8.86
C TYR A 93 -2.53 0.12 -10.28
N GLY A 94 -3.36 -0.78 -10.81
CA GLY A 94 -3.13 -1.46 -12.10
C GLY A 94 -3.06 -0.49 -13.28
N ASN A 95 -3.93 0.51 -13.31
CA ASN A 95 -3.98 1.50 -14.39
C ASN A 95 -2.71 2.37 -14.49
N ASP A 96 -1.95 2.51 -13.39
CA ASP A 96 -0.77 3.38 -13.33
C ASP A 96 0.55 2.66 -13.68
N THR A 97 0.49 1.36 -13.95
CA THR A 97 1.69 0.55 -14.20
C THR A 97 2.33 0.87 -15.55
N VAL A 98 3.63 0.52 -15.69
CA VAL A 98 4.33 0.61 -16.98
C VAL A 98 3.66 -0.28 -18.03
N TYR A 99 3.11 -1.43 -17.62
CA TYR A 99 2.37 -2.33 -18.51
C TYR A 99 1.12 -1.64 -19.08
N SER A 100 0.25 -1.09 -18.23
CA SER A 100 -0.99 -0.44 -18.70
C SER A 100 -0.70 0.76 -19.60
N LYS A 101 0.32 1.56 -19.26
CA LYS A 101 0.78 2.67 -20.12
C LYS A 101 1.31 2.19 -21.47
N LEU A 102 2.04 1.07 -21.48
CA LEU A 102 2.51 0.44 -22.72
C LEU A 102 1.34 -0.04 -23.58
N MET A 103 0.31 -0.66 -22.99
CA MET A 103 -0.85 -1.14 -23.74
C MET A 103 -1.61 0.01 -24.40
N ASN A 104 -1.76 1.14 -23.71
CA ASN A 104 -2.35 2.36 -24.30
C ASN A 104 -1.47 2.90 -25.45
N GLU A 105 -0.14 2.90 -25.29
CA GLU A 105 0.77 3.30 -26.36
C GLU A 105 0.66 2.40 -27.60
N PHE A 106 0.47 1.09 -27.42
CA PHE A 106 0.20 0.18 -28.54
C PHE A 106 -1.13 0.48 -29.22
N GLU A 107 -2.20 0.71 -28.47
CA GLU A 107 -3.52 1.03 -29.03
C GLU A 107 -3.49 2.33 -29.84
N ASP A 108 -2.76 3.33 -29.35
CA ASP A 108 -2.54 4.57 -30.08
C ASP A 108 -1.75 4.36 -31.38
N LEU A 109 -0.69 3.55 -31.34
CA LEU A 109 0.18 3.28 -32.50
C LEU A 109 -0.47 2.40 -33.56
N LEU A 110 -1.29 1.43 -33.14
CA LEU A 110 -1.99 0.49 -34.02
C LEU A 110 -3.38 1.00 -34.45
N SER A 111 -3.77 2.21 -34.01
CA SER A 111 -5.03 2.82 -34.37
C SER A 111 -5.09 3.14 -35.88
N PRO A 112 -6.18 2.79 -36.57
CA PRO A 112 -6.35 3.09 -38.00
C PRO A 112 -6.44 4.60 -38.29
N ASN A 113 -6.66 5.43 -37.26
CA ASN A 113 -6.85 6.88 -37.39
C ASN A 113 -5.58 7.71 -37.08
N ILE A 114 -4.41 7.07 -36.96
CA ILE A 114 -3.17 7.78 -36.65
C ILE A 114 -2.73 8.70 -37.80
N SER A 115 -2.42 9.96 -37.49
CA SER A 115 -1.88 10.90 -38.46
C SER A 115 -0.51 10.43 -38.96
N SER A 116 -0.35 10.29 -40.27
CA SER A 116 0.91 9.88 -40.90
C SER A 116 2.07 10.83 -40.60
N ALA A 117 1.79 12.11 -40.31
CA ALA A 117 2.80 13.08 -39.93
C ALA A 117 3.36 12.87 -38.52
N ASP A 118 2.57 12.33 -37.59
CA ASP A 118 2.97 12.12 -36.19
C ASP A 118 3.60 10.73 -35.95
N LEU A 119 3.33 9.78 -36.84
CA LEU A 119 3.71 8.38 -36.71
C LEU A 119 5.23 8.18 -36.49
N PRO A 120 6.15 8.79 -37.28
CA PRO A 120 7.60 8.59 -37.08
C PRO A 120 8.08 9.05 -35.70
N LYS A 121 7.57 10.19 -35.21
CA LYS A 121 7.91 10.73 -33.88
C LYS A 121 7.42 9.80 -32.77
N ARG A 122 6.21 9.24 -32.91
CA ARG A 122 5.63 8.31 -31.94
C ARG A 122 6.40 6.99 -31.89
N ILE A 123 6.75 6.41 -33.03
CA ILE A 123 7.59 5.19 -33.12
C ILE A 123 8.94 5.42 -32.43
N LYS A 124 9.60 6.54 -32.73
CA LYS A 124 10.88 6.89 -32.11
C LYS A 124 10.78 7.00 -30.59
N ASN A 125 9.70 7.59 -30.07
CA ASN A 125 9.45 7.69 -28.63
C ASN A 125 9.18 6.32 -28.00
N PHE A 126 8.40 5.47 -28.68
CA PHE A 126 8.04 4.13 -28.23
C PHE A 126 9.26 3.23 -28.03
N PHE A 127 10.20 3.24 -28.98
CA PHE A 127 11.44 2.46 -28.92
C PHE A 127 12.59 3.15 -28.17
N SER A 128 12.39 4.39 -27.69
CA SER A 128 13.40 5.16 -26.97
C SER A 128 13.89 4.46 -25.70
N ALA A 129 15.05 4.87 -25.19
CA ALA A 129 15.59 4.33 -23.94
C ALA A 129 14.68 4.58 -22.72
N GLN A 130 13.84 5.62 -22.79
CA GLN A 130 12.88 6.01 -21.75
C GLN A 130 11.47 5.45 -22.01
N GLY A 131 11.21 4.88 -23.20
CA GLY A 131 9.93 4.30 -23.58
C GLY A 131 9.51 3.13 -22.69
N ASN A 132 8.20 2.91 -22.55
CA ASN A 132 7.67 1.87 -21.66
C ASN A 132 8.04 0.46 -22.11
N LEU A 133 8.16 0.23 -23.42
CA LEU A 133 8.63 -1.04 -23.97
C LEU A 133 10.04 -1.37 -23.48
N ASN A 134 10.96 -0.39 -23.50
CA ASN A 134 12.32 -0.60 -23.03
C ASN A 134 12.39 -0.90 -21.52
N LYS A 135 11.49 -0.32 -20.71
CA LYS A 135 11.43 -0.59 -19.26
C LYS A 135 11.14 -2.06 -18.95
N LEU A 136 10.44 -2.79 -19.83
CA LEU A 136 10.19 -4.22 -19.64
C LEU A 136 11.46 -5.07 -19.79
N VAL A 137 12.37 -4.69 -20.69
CA VAL A 137 13.53 -5.52 -21.07
C VAL A 137 14.88 -4.97 -20.62
N ARG A 138 14.92 -3.77 -20.02
CA ARG A 138 16.17 -3.18 -19.52
C ARG A 138 16.84 -4.09 -18.50
N LYS A 139 18.17 -4.17 -18.53
CA LYS A 139 18.96 -4.87 -17.50
C LYS A 139 18.55 -4.40 -16.09
N GLY A 140 18.29 -5.37 -15.21
CA GLY A 140 17.84 -5.13 -13.84
C GLY A 140 16.34 -4.80 -13.70
N SER A 141 15.58 -4.85 -14.79
CA SER A 141 14.13 -4.70 -14.75
C SER A 141 13.47 -5.85 -13.98
N SER A 142 12.49 -5.53 -13.14
CA SER A 142 11.69 -6.52 -12.42
C SER A 142 10.90 -7.41 -13.38
N TYR A 143 10.52 -6.90 -14.55
CA TYR A 143 9.75 -7.61 -15.57
C TYR A 143 10.48 -8.81 -16.17
N LEU A 144 11.82 -8.82 -16.18
CA LEU A 144 12.60 -9.99 -16.62
C LEU A 144 12.28 -11.24 -15.80
N SER A 145 12.04 -11.06 -14.49
CA SER A 145 11.61 -12.16 -13.64
C SER A 145 10.14 -12.55 -13.87
N GLY A 146 9.31 -11.60 -14.34
CA GLY A 146 7.95 -11.88 -14.80
C GLY A 146 7.92 -12.79 -16.03
N PHE A 147 8.74 -12.50 -17.04
CA PHE A 147 8.88 -13.37 -18.22
C PHE A 147 9.38 -14.78 -17.85
N ALA A 148 10.29 -14.89 -16.87
CA ALA A 148 10.70 -16.19 -16.36
C ALA A 148 9.54 -16.94 -15.68
N ILE A 149 8.70 -16.26 -14.89
CA ILE A 149 7.52 -16.85 -14.28
C ILE A 149 6.55 -17.35 -15.36
N LEU A 150 6.25 -16.52 -16.37
CA LEU A 150 5.37 -16.88 -17.49
C LEU A 150 5.83 -18.16 -18.20
N LYS A 151 7.13 -18.25 -18.48
CA LYS A 151 7.71 -19.43 -19.13
C LYS A 151 7.63 -20.70 -18.26
N HIS A 152 7.81 -20.57 -16.94
CA HIS A 152 7.92 -21.73 -16.04
C HIS A 152 6.60 -22.20 -15.43
N TYR A 153 5.60 -21.31 -15.31
CA TYR A 153 4.34 -21.58 -14.60
C TYR A 153 3.09 -21.46 -15.48
N TYR A 154 3.21 -20.83 -16.65
CA TYR A 154 2.08 -20.55 -17.54
C TYR A 154 2.31 -21.06 -18.97
N ASP A 155 3.32 -21.92 -19.15
CA ASP A 155 3.67 -22.54 -20.45
C ASP A 155 3.80 -21.54 -21.61
N MET A 156 4.23 -20.31 -21.31
CA MET A 156 4.38 -19.24 -22.29
C MET A 156 5.59 -19.49 -23.19
N ASN A 157 5.31 -19.79 -24.46
CA ASN A 157 6.33 -20.11 -25.46
C ASN A 157 6.93 -18.88 -26.16
N PHE A 158 6.26 -17.73 -26.10
CA PHE A 158 6.75 -16.51 -26.73
C PHE A 158 7.92 -15.90 -25.95
N ASP A 159 9.06 -15.69 -26.62
CA ASP A 159 10.24 -15.10 -26.00
C ASP A 159 10.25 -13.57 -26.17
N PHE A 160 9.61 -12.88 -25.24
CA PHE A 160 9.45 -11.43 -25.26
C PHE A 160 10.78 -10.68 -25.32
N VAL A 161 11.81 -11.14 -24.61
CA VAL A 161 13.05 -10.36 -24.47
C VAL A 161 13.82 -10.27 -25.79
N PRO A 162 14.14 -11.39 -26.49
CA PRO A 162 14.75 -11.34 -27.82
C PRO A 162 13.84 -10.67 -28.86
N TYR A 163 12.52 -10.87 -28.82
CA TYR A 163 11.61 -10.26 -29.77
C TYR A 163 11.65 -8.73 -29.69
N ILE A 164 11.54 -8.18 -28.47
CA ILE A 164 11.61 -6.74 -28.22
C ILE A 164 13.00 -6.20 -28.56
N GLN A 165 14.08 -6.92 -28.24
CA GLN A 165 15.44 -6.50 -28.58
C GLN A 165 15.63 -6.44 -30.11
N LYS A 166 15.12 -7.42 -30.84
CA LYS A 166 15.13 -7.44 -32.31
C LYS A 166 14.39 -6.24 -32.87
N ALA A 167 13.14 -6.02 -32.45
CA ALA A 167 12.33 -4.88 -32.89
C ALA A 167 13.06 -3.54 -32.64
N LYS A 168 13.70 -3.37 -31.47
CA LYS A 168 14.47 -2.16 -31.15
C LYS A 168 15.73 -1.96 -32.00
N SER A 169 16.37 -3.05 -32.42
CA SER A 169 17.61 -3.00 -33.21
C SER A 169 17.37 -2.87 -34.71
N GLU A 170 16.13 -3.11 -35.15
CA GLU A 170 15.73 -2.94 -36.54
C GLU A 170 15.84 -1.47 -36.96
N LYS A 171 16.34 -1.24 -38.19
CA LYS A 171 16.55 0.10 -38.74
C LYS A 171 15.44 0.52 -39.69
N ASP A 172 14.76 -0.45 -40.26
CA ASP A 172 13.62 -0.21 -41.14
C ASP A 172 12.35 0.01 -40.30
N GLU A 173 11.78 1.22 -40.37
CA GLU A 173 10.59 1.60 -39.61
C GLU A 173 9.35 0.78 -40.01
N ASP A 174 9.23 0.38 -41.28
CA ASP A 174 8.10 -0.44 -41.75
C ASP A 174 8.21 -1.86 -41.18
N VAL A 175 9.43 -2.40 -41.13
CA VAL A 175 9.68 -3.71 -40.48
C VAL A 175 9.42 -3.62 -38.98
N GLN A 176 9.86 -2.56 -38.30
CA GLN A 176 9.55 -2.35 -36.88
C GLN A 176 8.05 -2.32 -36.61
N LEU A 177 7.30 -1.56 -37.41
CA LEU A 177 5.84 -1.46 -37.31
C LEU A 177 5.16 -2.81 -37.54
N SER A 178 5.64 -3.59 -38.50
CA SER A 178 5.08 -4.92 -38.80
C SER A 178 5.20 -5.92 -37.64
N MET A 179 6.16 -5.73 -36.72
CA MET A 179 6.34 -6.57 -35.53
C MET A 179 5.43 -6.19 -34.35
N LEU A 180 4.87 -4.97 -34.33
CA LEU A 180 4.06 -4.48 -33.21
C LEU A 180 2.74 -5.26 -33.01
N PRO A 181 1.98 -5.65 -34.05
CA PRO A 181 0.73 -6.40 -33.87
C PRO A 181 0.91 -7.74 -33.17
N GLU A 182 1.93 -8.51 -33.55
CA GLU A 182 2.23 -9.80 -32.91
C GLU A 182 2.62 -9.59 -31.45
N LEU A 183 3.53 -8.65 -31.17
CA LEU A 183 3.93 -8.34 -29.81
C LEU A 183 2.76 -7.87 -28.94
N TYR A 184 1.91 -6.99 -29.47
CA TYR A 184 0.72 -6.50 -28.79
C TYR A 184 -0.25 -7.65 -28.47
N HIS A 185 -0.49 -8.54 -29.44
CA HIS A 185 -1.32 -9.74 -29.24
C HIS A 185 -0.78 -10.61 -28.10
N GLN A 186 0.53 -10.90 -28.09
CA GLN A 186 1.16 -11.70 -27.04
C GLN A 186 1.12 -11.01 -25.66
N LEU A 187 1.23 -9.68 -25.61
CA LEU A 187 1.12 -8.91 -24.37
C LEU A 187 -0.31 -8.80 -23.83
N LYS A 188 -1.34 -9.07 -24.64
CA LYS A 188 -2.76 -9.09 -24.23
C LYS A 188 -3.19 -10.40 -23.57
N ASP A 189 -2.39 -11.46 -23.64
CA ASP A 189 -2.68 -12.70 -22.92
C ASP A 189 -2.93 -12.41 -21.43
N GLU A 190 -3.99 -12.99 -20.86
CA GLU A 190 -4.41 -12.64 -19.50
C GLU A 190 -3.34 -13.00 -18.44
N ASN A 191 -2.58 -14.08 -18.63
CA ASN A 191 -1.48 -14.42 -17.71
C ASN A 191 -0.35 -13.39 -17.83
N VAL A 192 -0.01 -12.97 -19.05
CA VAL A 192 1.00 -11.94 -19.30
C VAL A 192 0.60 -10.63 -18.65
N LYS A 193 -0.63 -10.18 -18.91
CA LYS A 193 -1.23 -9.00 -18.30
C LYS A 193 -1.15 -9.06 -16.78
N HIS A 194 -1.60 -10.16 -16.19
CA HIS A 194 -1.62 -10.36 -14.75
C HIS A 194 -0.22 -10.30 -14.13
N VAL A 195 0.72 -11.11 -14.63
CA VAL A 195 2.09 -11.19 -14.11
C VAL A 195 2.84 -9.86 -14.25
N LEU A 196 2.75 -9.20 -15.41
CA LEU A 196 3.45 -7.93 -15.62
C LEU A 196 2.81 -6.80 -14.80
N THR A 197 1.49 -6.77 -14.66
CA THR A 197 0.79 -5.80 -13.80
C THR A 197 1.26 -5.94 -12.35
N LEU A 198 1.26 -7.16 -11.80
CA LEU A 198 1.73 -7.43 -10.43
C LEU A 198 3.21 -7.10 -10.25
N LYS A 199 4.09 -7.40 -11.22
CA LYS A 199 5.50 -6.97 -11.18
C LYS A 199 5.64 -5.45 -11.16
N GLY A 200 4.79 -4.73 -11.89
CA GLY A 200 4.73 -3.27 -11.84
C GLY A 200 4.37 -2.78 -10.45
N ILE A 201 3.26 -3.27 -9.90
CA ILE A 201 2.73 -2.84 -8.59
C ILE A 201 3.68 -3.19 -7.45
N ALA A 202 4.22 -4.41 -7.42
CA ALA A 202 5.12 -4.87 -6.36
C ALA A 202 6.32 -3.92 -6.16
N TYR A 203 6.98 -3.52 -7.24
CA TYR A 203 8.21 -2.73 -7.17
C TYR A 203 7.98 -1.22 -7.15
N THR A 204 6.82 -0.73 -7.61
CA THR A 204 6.53 0.72 -7.65
C THR A 204 5.60 1.19 -6.54
N ARG A 205 4.79 0.30 -5.97
CA ARG A 205 3.79 0.61 -4.93
C ARG A 205 4.11 -0.11 -3.63
N VAL A 206 4.14 -1.44 -3.62
CA VAL A 206 4.34 -2.23 -2.38
C VAL A 206 5.71 -1.95 -1.76
N ASN A 207 6.78 -1.94 -2.57
CA ASN A 207 8.15 -1.71 -2.12
C ASN A 207 8.33 -0.39 -1.35
N LYS A 208 7.47 0.61 -1.58
CA LYS A 208 7.50 1.87 -0.84
C LYS A 208 7.18 1.67 0.64
N TYR A 209 6.42 0.65 1.02
CA TYR A 209 5.97 0.45 2.40
C TYR A 209 6.82 -0.58 3.15
N TRP A 210 7.21 -1.65 2.47
CA TRP A 210 8.02 -2.72 3.04
C TRP A 210 8.85 -3.44 1.97
N ASN A 211 9.96 -4.06 2.36
CA ASN A 211 10.93 -4.64 1.42
C ASN A 211 11.74 -5.81 2.03
N GLY A 212 12.47 -6.55 1.19
CA GLY A 212 13.44 -7.56 1.62
C GLY A 212 12.84 -8.90 2.10
N VAL A 213 11.53 -9.10 1.93
CA VAL A 213 10.79 -10.30 2.34
C VAL A 213 9.80 -10.73 1.25
N SER A 214 9.30 -11.98 1.33
CA SER A 214 8.35 -12.54 0.36
C SER A 214 8.82 -12.31 -1.10
N PHE A 215 7.93 -11.89 -2.01
CA PHE A 215 8.20 -11.58 -3.40
C PHE A 215 9.17 -10.39 -3.63
N LEU A 216 9.48 -9.62 -2.58
CA LEU A 216 10.48 -8.54 -2.61
C LEU A 216 11.86 -8.97 -2.06
N SER A 217 12.02 -10.23 -1.66
CA SER A 217 13.30 -10.76 -1.21
C SER A 217 14.24 -11.04 -2.39
N SER A 218 15.41 -10.40 -2.40
CA SER A 218 16.46 -10.65 -3.39
C SER A 218 17.41 -11.81 -3.03
N GLN A 219 17.43 -12.28 -1.77
CA GLN A 219 18.56 -13.05 -1.23
C GLN A 219 18.27 -14.31 -0.38
N LYS A 220 17.02 -14.66 -0.05
CA LYS A 220 16.72 -15.91 0.71
C LYS A 220 16.03 -16.92 -0.23
N ASN A 221 16.44 -18.16 -0.46
CA ASN A 221 17.52 -18.95 0.10
C ASN A 221 17.95 -20.06 -0.88
N LYS A 222 19.15 -20.55 -0.62
CA LYS A 222 19.88 -21.74 -1.10
C LYS A 222 19.13 -23.09 -1.01
N LYS A 223 17.81 -23.16 -1.25
CA LYS A 223 17.19 -24.34 -1.85
C LYS A 223 17.30 -24.12 -3.36
N ARG A 224 18.11 -24.95 -4.01
CA ARG A 224 18.81 -24.65 -5.27
C ARG A 224 17.90 -24.48 -6.49
N ASP A 225 16.58 -24.62 -6.35
CA ASP A 225 15.71 -24.82 -7.50
C ASP A 225 14.76 -23.64 -7.80
N LYS A 226 14.34 -22.82 -6.81
CA LYS A 226 13.33 -21.75 -7.03
C LYS A 226 13.47 -20.55 -6.07
N PRO A 227 14.14 -19.44 -6.44
CA PRO A 227 14.12 -18.20 -5.64
C PRO A 227 12.75 -17.52 -5.70
N TRP A 228 12.33 -16.81 -4.62
CA TRP A 228 11.03 -16.12 -4.53
C TRP A 228 10.74 -15.17 -5.71
N THR A 229 11.78 -14.60 -6.32
CA THR A 229 11.64 -13.72 -7.47
C THR A 229 11.22 -14.45 -8.76
N LYS A 230 11.33 -15.78 -8.79
CA LYS A 230 11.05 -16.67 -9.92
C LYS A 230 9.87 -17.63 -9.68
N ILE A 231 9.09 -17.43 -8.62
CA ILE A 231 7.78 -18.08 -8.44
C ILE A 231 6.67 -17.01 -8.58
N PRO A 232 5.41 -17.39 -8.85
CA PRO A 232 4.29 -16.45 -8.84
C PRO A 232 4.26 -15.60 -7.57
N ILE A 233 3.93 -14.31 -7.70
CA ILE A 233 4.00 -13.33 -6.61
C ILE A 233 3.04 -13.70 -5.48
N GLU A 234 1.92 -14.31 -5.84
CA GLU A 234 0.83 -14.71 -4.99
C GLU A 234 1.22 -15.92 -4.15
N GLN A 235 1.79 -16.94 -4.79
CA GLN A 235 2.42 -18.05 -4.09
C GLN A 235 3.51 -17.53 -3.12
N ALA A 236 4.30 -16.55 -3.58
CA ALA A 236 5.34 -15.95 -2.76
C ALA A 236 4.81 -15.26 -1.50
N PHE A 237 3.63 -14.63 -1.60
CA PHE A 237 2.94 -13.98 -0.49
C PHE A 237 2.31 -15.01 0.45
N GLY A 238 1.57 -15.97 -0.10
CA GLY A 238 0.88 -17.04 0.64
C GLY A 238 1.84 -17.79 1.55
N ASP A 239 2.93 -18.33 1.00
CA ASP A 239 3.91 -19.10 1.79
C ASP A 239 4.58 -18.28 2.90
N TYR A 240 4.74 -16.96 2.73
CA TYR A 240 5.48 -16.12 3.68
C TYR A 240 4.61 -15.44 4.76
N PHE A 241 3.38 -15.08 4.43
CA PHE A 241 2.47 -14.36 5.32
C PHE A 241 1.28 -15.21 5.79
N ILE A 242 0.71 -16.03 4.90
CA ILE A 242 -0.48 -16.84 5.21
C ILE A 242 -0.10 -18.19 5.81
N GLY A 243 0.85 -18.91 5.23
CA GLY A 243 1.31 -20.21 5.73
C GLY A 243 1.64 -20.22 7.24
N PRO A 244 2.38 -19.23 7.78
CA PRO A 244 2.67 -19.17 9.21
C PRO A 244 1.44 -18.99 10.11
N ILE A 245 0.30 -18.53 9.60
CA ILE A 245 -0.93 -18.34 10.37
C ILE A 245 -1.60 -19.68 10.66
N SER A 246 -1.70 -20.58 9.68
CA SER A 246 -2.38 -21.87 9.82
C SER A 246 -1.85 -22.69 10.99
N ASP A 247 -0.53 -22.73 11.17
CA ASP A 247 0.13 -23.47 12.25
C ASP A 247 0.34 -22.65 13.53
N TYR A 248 -0.06 -21.38 13.54
CA TYR A 248 0.21 -20.50 14.67
C TYR A 248 -0.61 -20.89 15.90
N LYS A 249 0.09 -20.98 17.03
CA LYS A 249 -0.47 -21.22 18.36
C LYS A 249 0.20 -20.27 19.36
N LEU A 250 -0.60 -19.74 20.28
CA LEU A 250 -0.10 -18.89 21.35
C LEU A 250 0.90 -19.65 22.23
N ASN A 251 1.98 -18.98 22.61
CA ASN A 251 2.99 -19.56 23.47
C ASN A 251 2.54 -19.45 24.94
N THR A 252 2.34 -20.58 25.60
CA THR A 252 1.88 -20.62 27.00
C THR A 252 3.04 -20.63 28.03
N LYS A 253 4.30 -20.55 27.58
CA LYS A 253 5.47 -20.59 28.46
C LYS A 253 5.63 -19.30 29.25
N LYS A 254 6.03 -19.41 30.52
CA LYS A 254 6.28 -18.27 31.42
C LYS A 254 7.31 -17.25 30.91
N ASN A 255 8.22 -17.66 30.03
CA ASN A 255 9.26 -16.82 29.44
C ASN A 255 9.01 -16.50 27.96
N ALA A 256 7.76 -16.59 27.52
CA ALA A 256 7.36 -16.16 26.18
C ALA A 256 7.65 -14.66 26.00
N ILE A 257 8.05 -14.30 24.78
CA ILE A 257 8.15 -12.89 24.40
C ILE A 257 6.72 -12.40 24.12
N SER A 258 6.45 -11.12 24.37
CA SER A 258 5.17 -10.52 24.01
C SER A 258 5.26 -9.90 22.62
N CYS A 259 4.22 -10.08 21.81
CA CYS A 259 4.09 -9.37 20.54
C CYS A 259 4.01 -7.86 20.82
N PHE A 260 4.92 -7.10 20.22
CA PHE A 260 4.96 -5.63 20.35
C PHE A 260 3.63 -4.94 20.04
N GLN A 261 2.82 -5.54 19.17
CA GLN A 261 1.62 -4.93 18.65
C GLN A 261 0.34 -5.29 19.41
N CYS A 262 0.14 -6.58 19.71
CA CYS A 262 -1.09 -7.09 20.31
C CYS A 262 -0.91 -7.70 21.70
N GLY A 263 0.32 -7.75 22.22
CA GLY A 263 0.61 -8.32 23.54
C GLY A 263 0.63 -9.86 23.60
N ASN A 264 0.17 -10.55 22.55
CA ASN A 264 0.12 -12.02 22.53
C ASN A 264 1.47 -12.65 22.82
N ALA A 265 1.48 -13.75 23.57
CA ALA A 265 2.68 -14.50 23.88
C ALA A 265 3.18 -15.28 22.64
N ILE A 266 4.42 -15.01 22.24
CA ILE A 266 5.04 -15.48 21.00
C ILE A 266 6.34 -16.28 21.25
N ASN A 267 6.86 -16.91 20.20
CA ASN A 267 8.11 -17.66 20.24
C ASN A 267 9.30 -16.76 19.88
N LYS A 268 10.49 -17.05 20.43
CA LYS A 268 11.72 -16.29 20.11
C LYS A 268 12.16 -16.31 18.63
N LYS A 269 11.58 -17.20 17.82
CA LYS A 269 11.87 -17.34 16.39
C LYS A 269 10.98 -16.47 15.51
N ASP A 270 9.98 -15.81 16.09
CA ASP A 270 9.04 -14.98 15.35
C ASP A 270 9.73 -13.72 14.80
N SER A 271 9.18 -13.19 13.71
CA SER A 271 9.81 -12.11 12.94
C SER A 271 9.75 -10.77 13.65
N SER A 272 10.74 -9.93 13.40
CA SER A 272 10.70 -8.50 13.71
C SER A 272 9.88 -7.71 12.67
N MET A 273 9.67 -6.43 12.95
CA MET A 273 9.13 -5.45 12.00
C MET A 273 10.18 -4.82 11.06
N SER A 274 11.44 -5.23 11.11
CA SER A 274 12.55 -4.54 10.41
C SER A 274 12.50 -4.58 8.88
N TRP A 275 11.55 -5.31 8.30
CA TRP A 275 11.27 -5.35 6.87
C TRP A 275 10.26 -4.28 6.43
N VAL A 276 9.58 -3.62 7.38
CA VAL A 276 8.81 -2.41 7.12
C VAL A 276 9.78 -1.24 7.00
N ASN A 277 9.63 -0.43 5.97
CA ASN A 277 10.66 0.54 5.59
C ASN A 277 10.83 1.63 6.66
N ASN A 278 12.07 1.90 7.09
CA ASN A 278 12.42 3.03 7.96
C ASN A 278 11.60 3.14 9.26
N THR A 279 11.07 2.04 9.79
CA THR A 279 10.35 2.01 11.08
C THR A 279 11.23 1.54 12.23
N THR A 280 12.03 0.50 12.01
CA THR A 280 12.86 -0.11 13.06
C THR A 280 14.25 -0.49 12.54
N THR A 281 15.20 -0.66 13.44
CA THR A 281 16.55 -1.15 13.11
C THR A 281 16.54 -2.64 12.71
N ASP A 282 17.51 -3.03 11.88
CA ASP A 282 17.71 -4.44 11.49
C ASP A 282 18.27 -5.23 12.69
N LEU A 283 17.39 -5.92 13.41
CA LEU A 283 17.73 -6.69 14.61
C LEU A 283 18.78 -7.77 14.37
N GLY A 284 18.89 -8.28 13.14
CA GLY A 284 19.89 -9.29 12.79
C GLY A 284 21.31 -8.75 12.69
N LYS A 285 21.47 -7.42 12.69
CA LYS A 285 22.76 -6.73 12.53
C LYS A 285 23.04 -5.70 13.61
N LYS A 286 22.01 -5.11 14.21
CA LYS A 286 22.11 -3.97 15.14
C LYS A 286 21.11 -4.13 16.29
N SER A 287 21.63 -4.50 17.46
CA SER A 287 20.88 -4.55 18.72
C SER A 287 21.31 -3.47 19.72
N ASP A 288 22.32 -2.67 19.38
CA ASP A 288 22.90 -1.60 20.20
C ASP A 288 21.91 -0.51 20.61
N SER A 289 20.89 -0.29 19.79
CA SER A 289 19.82 0.69 20.06
C SER A 289 18.80 0.22 21.10
N PHE A 290 18.83 -1.07 21.51
CA PHE A 290 17.89 -1.64 22.48
C PHE A 290 18.49 -1.71 23.87
N TRP A 291 17.63 -1.58 24.89
CA TRP A 291 18.04 -1.70 26.28
C TRP A 291 18.76 -3.04 26.53
N ASN A 292 19.97 -2.97 27.08
CA ASN A 292 20.83 -4.14 27.30
C ASN A 292 21.02 -5.04 26.06
N TYR A 293 20.99 -4.46 24.86
CA TYR A 293 21.14 -5.18 23.59
C TYR A 293 20.09 -6.26 23.36
N ASN A 294 18.93 -6.16 24.04
CA ASN A 294 17.85 -7.14 23.96
C ASN A 294 16.64 -6.55 23.23
N PRO A 295 16.43 -6.90 21.94
CA PRO A 295 15.28 -6.42 21.20
C PRO A 295 13.95 -6.91 21.75
N ASP A 296 12.92 -6.07 21.67
CA ASP A 296 11.56 -6.31 22.14
C ASP A 296 10.48 -6.06 21.07
N ILE A 297 10.88 -5.76 19.82
CA ILE A 297 9.99 -5.41 18.70
C ILE A 297 9.56 -6.61 17.83
N TYR A 298 9.33 -7.76 18.47
CA TYR A 298 8.89 -8.99 17.79
C TYR A 298 7.37 -8.99 17.57
N ILE A 299 6.92 -9.55 16.46
CA ILE A 299 5.49 -9.55 16.08
C ILE A 299 4.97 -10.95 15.75
N CYS A 300 3.71 -11.23 16.12
CA CYS A 300 3.02 -12.47 15.76
C CYS A 300 2.67 -12.50 14.25
N PRO A 301 2.38 -13.68 13.67
CA PRO A 301 1.99 -13.81 12.27
C PRO A 301 0.78 -12.97 11.85
N TYR A 302 -0.21 -12.80 12.74
CA TYR A 302 -1.38 -11.96 12.45
C TYR A 302 -1.00 -10.48 12.29
N CYS A 303 -0.24 -9.93 13.24
CA CYS A 303 0.21 -8.53 13.15
C CYS A 303 1.19 -8.33 11.99
N LYS A 304 1.99 -9.35 11.66
CA LYS A 304 2.83 -9.35 10.46
C LYS A 304 2.01 -9.24 9.17
N LEU A 305 0.90 -9.94 9.07
CA LEU A 305 -0.01 -9.84 7.93
C LEU A 305 -0.66 -8.46 7.85
N VAL A 306 -1.06 -7.88 8.99
CA VAL A 306 -1.58 -6.49 9.03
C VAL A 306 -0.57 -5.51 8.43
N TYR A 307 0.71 -5.61 8.80
CA TYR A 307 1.76 -4.78 8.18
C TYR A 307 1.99 -5.07 6.69
N ALA A 308 1.73 -6.28 6.22
CA ALA A 308 1.79 -6.59 4.78
C ALA A 308 0.72 -5.84 3.98
N CYS A 309 -0.39 -5.47 4.63
CA CYS A 309 -1.51 -4.72 4.07
C CYS A 309 -1.32 -3.20 4.08
N LEU A 310 -0.18 -2.68 4.54
CA LEU A 310 0.14 -1.25 4.50
C LEU A 310 -0.13 -0.57 3.15
N PRO A 311 0.29 -1.11 1.99
CA PRO A 311 0.06 -0.46 0.70
C PRO A 311 -1.42 -0.23 0.37
N LEU A 312 -2.31 -1.04 0.96
CA LEU A 312 -3.76 -0.99 0.76
C LEU A 312 -4.46 -0.06 1.74
N GLY A 313 -3.82 0.29 2.86
CA GLY A 313 -4.35 1.27 3.81
C GLY A 313 -4.13 2.72 3.39
N PHE A 314 -3.02 2.98 2.70
CA PHE A 314 -2.68 4.31 2.21
C PHE A 314 -3.41 4.64 0.92
N THR A 315 -3.82 5.90 0.79
CA THR A 315 -4.26 6.48 -0.48
C THR A 315 -3.06 7.15 -1.14
N THR A 316 -2.79 6.81 -2.40
CA THR A 316 -1.63 7.35 -3.11
C THR A 316 -2.04 8.51 -4.01
N PHE A 317 -1.34 9.63 -3.87
CA PHE A 317 -1.44 10.77 -4.77
C PHE A 317 -0.06 11.04 -5.38
N ALA A 318 0.02 11.00 -6.71
CA ALA A 318 1.27 11.02 -7.46
C ALA A 318 2.30 9.99 -6.93
N ASN A 319 3.32 10.46 -6.20
CA ASN A 319 4.40 9.64 -5.68
C ASN A 319 4.37 9.42 -4.16
N GLU A 320 3.46 10.05 -3.44
CA GLU A 320 3.35 9.93 -1.98
C GLU A 320 2.06 9.21 -1.57
N GLY A 321 2.15 8.37 -0.54
CA GLY A 321 0.99 7.82 0.14
C GLY A 321 0.59 8.70 1.32
N VAL A 322 -0.71 8.92 1.52
CA VAL A 322 -1.27 9.44 2.78
C VAL A 322 -2.21 8.44 3.42
N PHE A 323 -2.12 8.37 4.73
CA PHE A 323 -3.11 7.77 5.61
C PHE A 323 -3.52 8.76 6.70
N VAL A 324 -4.83 8.87 6.96
CA VAL A 324 -5.40 9.64 8.07
C VAL A 324 -5.79 8.69 9.20
N ASN A 325 -5.08 8.77 10.32
CA ASN A 325 -5.34 7.98 11.51
C ASN A 325 -6.38 8.66 12.41
N ASP A 326 -7.63 8.45 12.08
CA ASP A 326 -8.78 8.72 12.94
C ASP A 326 -9.16 7.46 13.75
N CYS A 327 -8.44 7.23 14.84
CA CYS A 327 -8.54 5.97 15.61
C CYS A 327 -9.78 5.84 16.51
N ARG A 328 -10.79 6.70 16.36
CA ARG A 328 -12.05 6.63 17.15
C ARG A 328 -12.78 5.30 16.95
N SER A 329 -12.76 4.78 15.73
CA SER A 329 -13.30 3.47 15.35
C SER A 329 -12.74 3.07 13.99
N ILE A 330 -12.88 1.79 13.63
CA ILE A 330 -12.53 1.32 12.28
C ILE A 330 -13.36 2.04 11.20
N LYS A 331 -14.65 2.34 11.48
CA LYS A 331 -15.51 3.10 10.56
C LYS A 331 -15.02 4.55 10.37
N ALA A 332 -14.52 5.17 11.43
CA ALA A 332 -13.93 6.50 11.37
C ALA A 332 -12.62 6.48 10.55
N LEU A 333 -11.75 5.47 10.77
CA LEU A 333 -10.56 5.24 9.95
C LEU A 333 -10.90 5.09 8.47
N GLU A 334 -11.87 4.24 8.14
CA GLU A 334 -12.31 4.01 6.77
C GLU A 334 -12.82 5.29 6.13
N SER A 335 -13.77 5.96 6.80
CA SER A 335 -14.34 7.22 6.33
C SER A 335 -13.24 8.24 6.06
N ALA A 336 -12.30 8.43 7.00
CA ALA A 336 -11.18 9.37 6.91
C ALA A 336 -10.17 9.08 5.79
N ASN A 337 -10.26 7.92 5.13
CA ASN A 337 -9.35 7.51 4.05
C ASN A 337 -10.06 7.27 2.70
N ILE A 338 -11.30 7.76 2.54
CA ILE A 338 -12.00 7.84 1.25
C ILE A 338 -11.80 9.24 0.63
N PHE A 339 -11.24 9.33 -0.59
CA PHE A 339 -10.91 10.59 -1.26
C PHE A 339 -11.62 10.72 -2.62
N THR A 340 -12.93 10.96 -2.63
CA THR A 340 -13.77 10.99 -3.85
C THR A 340 -13.77 12.33 -4.60
N ASP A 341 -13.46 13.46 -3.94
CA ASP A 341 -13.68 14.82 -4.47
C ASP A 341 -12.41 15.69 -4.54
N VAL A 342 -11.25 15.06 -4.73
CA VAL A 342 -9.97 15.77 -4.86
C VAL A 342 -9.76 16.14 -6.33
N SER A 343 -9.66 17.44 -6.65
CA SER A 343 -9.35 17.91 -8.01
C SER A 343 -8.01 17.35 -8.50
N ASP A 344 -7.85 17.16 -9.81
CA ASP A 344 -6.61 16.60 -10.38
C ASP A 344 -5.37 17.46 -10.06
N GLU A 345 -5.55 18.77 -9.88
CA GLU A 345 -4.51 19.69 -9.40
C GLU A 345 -4.08 19.36 -7.96
N LEU A 346 -5.03 19.07 -7.07
CA LEU A 346 -4.77 18.66 -5.69
C LEU A 346 -4.23 17.23 -5.60
N LYS A 347 -4.53 16.36 -6.56
CA LYS A 347 -3.93 15.00 -6.63
C LYS A 347 -2.40 15.05 -6.88
N ASN A 348 -1.86 16.18 -7.31
CA ASN A 348 -0.40 16.36 -7.42
C ASN A 348 0.25 16.77 -6.09
N ASP A 349 -0.52 17.25 -5.12
CA ASP A 349 -0.08 17.50 -3.76
C ASP A 349 -0.95 16.73 -2.77
N THR A 350 -0.47 15.53 -2.46
CA THR A 350 -1.00 14.56 -1.49
C THR A 350 -1.42 15.22 -0.17
N PHE A 351 -0.73 16.28 0.24
CA PHE A 351 -1.00 16.98 1.48
C PHE A 351 -2.15 17.97 1.37
N ALA A 352 -2.20 18.72 0.26
CA ALA A 352 -3.31 19.61 -0.01
C ALA A 352 -4.61 18.85 -0.28
N ALA A 353 -4.55 17.65 -0.85
CA ALA A 353 -5.70 16.75 -0.96
C ALA A 353 -6.32 16.43 0.41
N VAL A 354 -5.47 16.15 1.40
CA VAL A 354 -5.85 15.79 2.77
C VAL A 354 -6.40 16.98 3.52
N ILE A 355 -5.74 18.12 3.42
CA ILE A 355 -6.20 19.36 4.04
C ILE A 355 -7.46 19.87 3.38
N ASN A 356 -7.58 19.82 2.06
CA ASN A 356 -8.82 20.21 1.38
C ASN A 356 -9.97 19.30 1.83
N ARG A 357 -9.73 18.00 2.02
CA ARG A 357 -10.71 17.11 2.62
C ARG A 357 -11.07 17.54 4.04
N PHE A 358 -10.13 17.70 4.97
CA PHE A 358 -10.45 18.19 6.33
C PHE A 358 -11.21 19.53 6.28
N THR A 359 -10.78 20.44 5.42
CA THR A 359 -11.42 21.74 5.24
C THR A 359 -12.84 21.59 4.69
N LEU A 360 -13.10 20.66 3.75
CA LEU A 360 -14.40 20.46 3.13
C LEU A 360 -15.35 19.57 3.95
N THR A 361 -14.84 18.53 4.60
CA THR A 361 -15.59 17.54 5.39
C THR A 361 -15.67 17.86 6.88
N ALA A 362 -14.91 18.83 7.40
CA ALA A 362 -15.12 19.30 8.76
C ALA A 362 -16.51 19.94 8.86
N ASP A 363 -17.47 19.15 9.30
CA ASP A 363 -18.70 19.65 9.88
C ASP A 363 -18.36 20.23 11.26
N GLU A 364 -18.93 21.39 11.58
CA GLU A 364 -18.78 22.05 12.89
C GLU A 364 -19.13 21.12 14.08
N LYS A 365 -19.90 20.05 13.84
CA LYS A 365 -20.22 19.00 14.82
C LYS A 365 -19.07 18.02 15.08
N GLN A 366 -18.22 17.72 14.10
CA GLN A 366 -17.03 16.87 14.30
C GLN A 366 -15.97 17.61 15.11
N ALA A 367 -15.70 18.87 14.77
CA ALA A 367 -14.72 19.71 15.48
C ALA A 367 -15.06 19.92 16.97
N LYS A 368 -16.36 20.07 17.30
CA LYS A 368 -16.81 20.18 18.70
C LYS A 368 -16.75 18.87 19.50
N GLY A 369 -16.65 17.72 18.83
CA GLY A 369 -16.51 16.39 19.44
C GLY A 369 -15.08 15.84 19.44
N GLU A 370 -14.12 16.58 18.88
CA GLU A 370 -12.72 16.16 18.72
C GLU A 370 -11.92 16.35 20.01
N LEU A 371 -12.08 15.40 20.95
CA LEU A 371 -11.18 15.27 22.10
C LEU A 371 -9.83 14.62 21.74
N GLN A 372 -9.61 14.20 20.49
CA GLN A 372 -8.42 13.45 20.07
C GLN A 372 -7.75 14.08 18.85
N ASN A 373 -6.41 14.17 18.92
CA ASN A 373 -5.58 14.64 17.83
C ASN A 373 -5.61 13.64 16.66
N VAL A 374 -5.87 14.12 15.44
CA VAL A 374 -5.84 13.28 14.23
C VAL A 374 -4.41 13.24 13.68
N GLN A 375 -3.88 12.06 13.41
CA GLN A 375 -2.53 11.93 12.85
C GLN A 375 -2.61 11.68 11.34
N VAL A 376 -1.88 12.46 10.56
CA VAL A 376 -1.71 12.26 9.12
C VAL A 376 -0.33 11.64 8.89
N VAL A 377 -0.32 10.40 8.41
CA VAL A 377 0.90 9.68 8.06
C VAL A 377 1.14 9.81 6.57
N ARG A 378 2.34 10.25 6.19
CA ARG A 378 2.81 10.38 4.81
C ARG A 378 3.93 9.40 4.54
N CYS A 379 3.88 8.71 3.42
CA CYS A 379 4.95 7.85 2.93
C CYS A 379 5.50 8.40 1.62
N SER A 380 6.76 8.85 1.63
CA SER A 380 7.44 9.39 0.44
C SER A 380 8.80 8.72 0.29
N GLY A 381 8.99 7.99 -0.82
CA GLY A 381 10.22 7.22 -1.06
C GLY A 381 10.56 6.20 0.04
N GLY A 382 9.54 5.69 0.74
CA GLY A 382 9.68 4.77 1.88
C GLY A 382 10.01 5.42 3.22
N ASN A 383 10.06 6.75 3.29
CA ASN A 383 10.17 7.46 4.57
C ASN A 383 8.78 7.83 5.07
N TYR A 384 8.49 7.48 6.33
CA TYR A 384 7.27 7.88 6.99
C TYR A 384 7.46 9.23 7.70
N LYS A 385 6.48 10.13 7.53
CA LYS A 385 6.37 11.39 8.28
C LYS A 385 4.98 11.44 8.91
N VAL A 386 4.94 11.79 10.19
CA VAL A 386 3.68 11.93 10.92
C VAL A 386 3.47 13.41 11.23
N ASN A 387 2.32 13.93 10.85
CA ASN A 387 1.85 15.25 11.24
C ASN A 387 0.64 15.07 12.16
N THR A 388 0.60 15.80 13.27
CA THR A 388 -0.51 15.72 14.22
C THR A 388 -1.36 16.98 14.08
N LEU A 389 -2.62 16.80 13.71
CA LEU A 389 -3.64 17.85 13.69
C LEU A 389 -4.27 17.88 15.08
N THR A 390 -3.96 18.93 15.83
CA THR A 390 -4.57 19.18 17.14
C THR A 390 -5.96 19.77 16.96
N ALA A 391 -6.79 19.68 18.00
CA ALA A 391 -8.10 20.31 18.02
C ALA A 391 -8.02 21.81 17.67
N ASP A 392 -7.06 22.54 18.28
CA ASP A 392 -6.84 23.97 17.99
C ASP A 392 -6.48 24.24 16.52
N MET A 393 -5.66 23.37 15.90
CA MET A 393 -5.31 23.51 14.49
C MET A 393 -6.52 23.25 13.59
N LEU A 394 -7.35 22.26 13.93
CA LEU A 394 -8.58 21.93 13.19
C LEU A 394 -9.60 23.07 13.31
N GLU A 395 -9.80 23.62 14.51
CA GLU A 395 -10.65 24.79 14.74
C GLU A 395 -10.16 26.00 13.93
N ALA A 396 -8.84 26.28 13.97
CA ALA A 396 -8.24 27.34 13.16
C ALA A 396 -8.46 27.10 11.64
N PHE A 397 -8.34 25.86 11.16
CA PHE A 397 -8.59 25.54 9.75
C PHE A 397 -10.04 25.75 9.33
N ILE A 398 -11.00 25.44 10.22
CA ILE A 398 -12.42 25.69 9.97
C ILE A 398 -12.67 27.20 9.88
N HIS A 399 -12.14 28.00 10.80
CA HIS A 399 -12.26 29.45 10.74
C HIS A 399 -11.60 30.05 9.49
N LEU A 400 -10.47 29.51 9.06
CA LEU A 400 -9.72 29.98 7.90
C LEU A 400 -10.19 29.37 6.57
N LYS A 401 -11.17 28.45 6.58
CA LYS A 401 -11.69 27.76 5.38
C LYS A 401 -12.01 28.70 4.22
N PRO A 402 -12.75 29.82 4.39
CA PRO A 402 -13.02 30.74 3.28
C PRO A 402 -11.75 31.38 2.72
N THR A 403 -10.77 31.68 3.57
CA THR A 403 -9.47 32.26 3.20
C THR A 403 -8.63 31.25 2.43
N PHE A 404 -8.57 30.00 2.89
CA PHE A 404 -7.88 28.92 2.20
C PHE A 404 -8.48 28.62 0.83
N GLN A 405 -9.81 28.62 0.69
CA GLN A 405 -10.46 28.46 -0.61
C GLN A 405 -10.12 29.60 -1.57
N LYS A 406 -10.07 30.86 -1.09
CA LYS A 406 -9.62 32.00 -1.90
C LYS A 406 -8.15 31.86 -2.29
N LEU A 407 -7.28 31.47 -1.36
CA LEU A 407 -5.85 31.31 -1.61
C LEU A 407 -5.57 30.16 -2.60
N LEU A 408 -6.26 29.02 -2.45
CA LEU A 408 -6.16 27.89 -3.36
C LEU A 408 -6.57 28.30 -4.79
N LYS A 409 -7.67 29.05 -4.94
CA LYS A 409 -8.10 29.56 -6.26
C LYS A 409 -7.14 30.59 -6.85
N ALA A 410 -6.57 31.47 -6.02
CA ALA A 410 -5.73 32.56 -6.49
C ALA A 410 -4.29 32.11 -6.78
N ASN A 411 -3.71 31.29 -5.91
CA ASN A 411 -2.34 30.80 -6.03
C ASN A 411 -2.20 29.43 -5.32
N PRO A 412 -2.47 28.32 -6.05
CA PRO A 412 -2.32 26.98 -5.51
C PRO A 412 -0.94 26.74 -4.89
N ARG A 413 0.13 27.18 -5.56
CA ARG A 413 1.51 26.98 -5.09
C ARG A 413 1.77 27.64 -3.73
N LEU A 414 1.27 28.86 -3.51
CA LEU A 414 1.41 29.55 -2.24
C LEU A 414 0.55 28.90 -1.15
N PHE A 415 -0.66 28.44 -1.49
CA PHE A 415 -1.48 27.63 -0.60
C PHE A 415 -0.71 26.39 -0.12
N HIS A 416 -0.13 25.64 -1.06
CA HIS A 416 0.66 24.43 -0.78
C HIS A 416 1.83 24.70 0.18
N GLN A 417 2.60 25.76 -0.10
CA GLN A 417 3.71 26.16 0.76
C GLN A 417 3.24 26.54 2.17
N THR A 418 2.19 27.36 2.27
CA THR A 418 1.62 27.79 3.54
C THR A 418 1.20 26.59 4.38
N MET A 419 0.45 25.66 3.79
CA MET A 419 0.01 24.45 4.50
C MET A 419 1.19 23.58 4.93
N ALA A 420 2.18 23.38 4.05
CA ALA A 420 3.39 22.62 4.39
C ALA A 420 4.14 23.22 5.59
N SER A 421 4.26 24.54 5.66
CA SER A 421 4.93 25.20 6.79
C SER A 421 4.12 25.10 8.07
N VAL A 422 2.81 25.42 8.04
CA VAL A 422 1.94 25.31 9.23
C VAL A 422 2.04 23.92 9.87
N LEU A 423 1.97 22.89 9.05
CA LEU A 423 1.87 21.52 9.55
C LEU A 423 3.23 20.89 9.90
N ASN A 424 4.33 21.48 9.43
CA ASN A 424 5.67 21.18 9.94
C ASN A 424 6.04 22.03 11.16
N GLY A 425 5.10 22.82 11.71
CA GLY A 425 5.35 23.73 12.83
C GLY A 425 6.30 24.87 12.49
N GLN A 426 6.36 25.28 11.22
CA GLN A 426 7.21 26.35 10.73
C GLN A 426 6.45 27.68 10.70
N GLU A 427 7.12 28.75 11.12
CA GLU A 427 6.58 30.10 11.03
C GLU A 427 6.44 30.57 9.57
N LEU A 428 5.38 31.33 9.30
CA LEU A 428 5.06 31.82 7.94
C LEU A 428 5.74 33.15 7.59
N TYR A 429 6.44 33.80 8.53
CA TYR A 429 7.07 35.11 8.30
C TYR A 429 8.01 35.11 7.08
N GLY A 430 8.75 34.03 6.88
CA GLY A 430 9.65 33.88 5.72
C GLY A 430 8.94 33.88 4.37
N MET A 431 7.66 33.48 4.32
CA MET A 431 6.85 33.50 3.10
C MET A 431 6.36 34.91 2.78
N MET A 432 6.00 35.69 3.80
CA MET A 432 5.64 37.10 3.63
C MET A 432 6.81 37.92 3.08
N LEU A 433 8.05 37.62 3.51
CA LEU A 433 9.26 38.31 3.06
C LEU A 433 9.67 37.96 1.62
N LYS A 434 9.45 36.72 1.17
CA LYS A 434 9.74 36.30 -0.21
C LYS A 434 8.81 36.97 -1.22
N GLY A 435 7.52 37.03 -0.91
CA GLY A 435 6.54 37.73 -1.76
C GLY A 435 6.84 39.22 -1.92
N TYR A 436 7.49 39.85 -0.93
CA TYR A 436 7.90 41.25 -0.98
C TYR A 436 9.20 41.51 -1.76
N ARG A 437 10.03 40.47 -1.98
CA ARG A 437 11.29 40.60 -2.74
C ARG A 437 11.14 40.28 -4.22
N ASP A 438 10.11 39.51 -4.57
CA ASP A 438 9.81 39.09 -5.94
C ASP A 438 8.64 39.89 -6.57
N ALA A 439 8.06 40.86 -5.84
CA ALA A 439 7.12 41.88 -6.31
C ALA A 439 7.83 43.21 -6.47
#